data_AF-A0A377DP66-F1
#
_entry.id   AF-A0A377DP66-F1
#
_cell.length_a   1.000
_cell.length_b   1.000
_cell.length_c   1.000
_cell.angle_alpha   90.00
_cell.angle_beta   90.00
_cell.angle_gamma   90.00
#
_symmetry.space_group_name_H-M   'P 1'
#
loop_
_entity.id
_entity.type
_entity.pdbx_description
1 polymer ?
#
loop_
_entity_poly.entity_id
_entity_poly.type
_entity_poly.pdbx_seq_one_letter_code
_entity_poly.pdbx_strand_id
1 'polypeptide(L)'
;MLSFDKEAIGEKMLEKLFAELTQIQRKFNNNGKLELMTKVEMKQKLGIPSPNLADALMMCMHCPESAAQPDYSSYSIPCGVG
;
A
#
# COMPACT_ATOMS: atom_id res chain seq x y z
N MET A 1 2.09 -16.01 -8.71
CA MET A 1 3.26 -15.17 -9.06
C MET A 1 2.76 -13.76 -9.29
N LEU A 2 3.57 -12.75 -8.94
CA LEU A 2 3.28 -11.35 -9.24
C LEU A 2 4.15 -10.95 -10.46
N SER A 3 3.54 -10.36 -11.49
CA SER A 3 4.23 -9.84 -12.67
C SER A 3 4.02 -8.34 -12.78
N PHE A 4 5.04 -7.61 -13.22
CA PHE A 4 4.96 -6.18 -13.46
C PHE A 4 4.88 -5.92 -14.97
N ASP A 5 3.76 -5.39 -15.43
CA ASP A 5 3.60 -4.97 -16.82
C ASP A 5 4.38 -3.67 -17.06
N LYS A 6 5.53 -3.81 -17.73
CA LYS A 6 6.44 -2.69 -18.01
C LYS A 6 5.82 -1.65 -18.94
N GLU A 7 4.98 -2.06 -19.90
CA GLU A 7 4.39 -1.15 -20.89
C GLU A 7 3.27 -0.32 -20.25
N ALA A 8 2.42 -0.95 -19.45
CA ALA A 8 1.33 -0.27 -18.75
C ALA A 8 1.79 0.65 -17.61
N ILE A 9 2.80 0.23 -16.84
CA ILE A 9 3.30 0.99 -15.67
C ILE A 9 4.32 2.07 -16.10
N GLY A 10 5.10 1.78 -17.14
CA GLY A 10 6.21 2.60 -17.59
C GLY A 10 7.51 2.35 -16.82
N GLU A 11 8.62 2.28 -17.56
CA GLU A 11 9.95 1.91 -17.04
C GLU A 11 10.43 2.79 -15.87
N LYS A 12 10.30 4.12 -15.99
CA LYS A 12 10.72 5.06 -14.93
C LYS A 12 9.97 4.87 -13.61
N MET A 13 8.69 4.51 -13.67
CA MET A 13 7.89 4.29 -12.47
C MET A 13 8.22 2.94 -11.84
N LEU A 14 8.46 1.94 -12.69
CA LEU A 14 8.86 0.61 -12.25
C LEU A 14 10.23 0.62 -11.56
N GLU A 15 11.20 1.37 -12.07
CA GLU A 15 12.51 1.54 -11.43
C GLU A 15 12.41 2.22 -10.06
N LYS A 16 11.57 3.26 -9.92
CA LYS A 16 11.32 3.90 -8.63
C LYS A 16 10.68 2.94 -7.63
N LEU A 17 9.70 2.16 -8.08
CA LEU A 17 9.06 1.13 -7.26
C LEU A 17 10.09 0.09 -6.79
N PHE A 18 10.98 -0.39 -7.66
CA PHE A 18 12.02 -1.34 -7.27
C PHE A 18 13.07 -0.74 -6.33
N ALA A 19 13.44 0.52 -6.53
CA ALA A 19 14.32 1.24 -5.62
C ALA A 19 13.71 1.36 -4.21
N GLU A 20 12.40 1.57 -4.09
CA GLU A 20 11.70 1.59 -2.80
C GLU A 20 11.54 0.18 -2.19
N LEU A 21 11.17 -0.82 -3.00
CA LEU A 21 10.94 -2.19 -2.53
C LEU A 21 12.21 -2.84 -1.97
N THR A 22 13.38 -2.56 -2.56
CA THR A 22 14.67 -3.10 -2.10
C THR A 22 15.13 -2.51 -0.76
N GLN A 23 14.48 -1.44 -0.28
CA GLN A 23 14.80 -0.79 0.99
C GLN A 23 13.95 -1.27 2.18
N ILE A 24 12.91 -2.07 1.94
CA ILE A 24 12.07 -2.60 3.03
C ILE A 24 12.89 -3.59 3.87
N GLN A 25 13.12 -3.25 5.14
CA GLN A 25 13.95 -4.07 6.03
C GLN A 25 13.16 -4.67 7.19
N ARG A 26 13.57 -5.86 7.61
CA ARG A 26 13.10 -6.52 8.82
C ARG A 26 13.73 -5.88 10.06
N LYS A 27 12.91 -5.64 11.08
CA LYS A 27 13.32 -5.21 12.41
C LYS A 27 13.42 -6.42 13.35
N PHE A 28 14.34 -6.35 14.30
CA PHE A 28 14.40 -7.33 15.39
C PHE A 28 13.20 -7.15 16.31
N ASN A 29 12.45 -8.23 16.51
CA ASN A 29 11.34 -8.27 17.46
C ASN A 29 11.70 -9.28 18.56
N ASN A 30 11.56 -8.87 19.82
CA ASN A 30 11.93 -9.67 20.99
C ASN A 30 11.04 -10.91 21.21
N ASN A 31 9.93 -11.01 20.48
CA ASN A 31 8.97 -12.11 20.59
C ASN A 31 9.07 -13.08 19.39
N GLY A 32 10.15 -13.02 18.60
CA GLY A 32 10.38 -13.92 17.46
C GLY A 32 9.46 -13.68 16.26
N LYS A 33 8.66 -12.60 16.28
CA LYS A 33 7.73 -12.26 15.19
C LYS A 33 8.47 -11.62 14.01
N LEU A 34 7.81 -11.65 12.85
CA LEU A 34 8.21 -10.85 11.70
C LEU A 34 7.68 -9.43 11.90
N GLU A 35 8.58 -8.46 11.97
CA GLU A 35 8.25 -7.04 12.05
C GLU A 35 9.13 -6.30 11.03
N LEU A 36 8.54 -5.34 10.33
CA LEU A 36 9.25 -4.49 9.37
C LEU A 36 9.55 -3.13 10.00
N MET A 37 10.57 -2.45 9.51
CA MET A 37 10.82 -1.05 9.89
C MET A 37 9.64 -0.17 9.42
N THR A 38 9.20 0.73 10.28
CA THR A 38 8.17 1.71 9.91
C THR A 38 8.73 2.77 8.97
N LYS A 39 7.86 3.43 8.19
CA LYS A 39 8.23 4.56 7.32
C LYS A 39 9.04 5.65 8.04
N VAL A 40 8.65 5.95 9.29
CA VAL A 40 9.31 6.97 10.11
C VAL A 40 10.70 6.51 10.53
N GLU A 41 10.85 5.27 10.99
CA GLU A 41 12.14 4.69 11.35
C GLU A 41 13.07 4.60 10.13
N MET A 42 12.55 4.25 8.95
CA MET A 42 13.32 4.23 7.70
C MET A 42 13.86 5.62 7.36
N LYS A 43 13.02 6.66 7.45
CA LYS A 43 13.46 8.04 7.24
C LYS A 43 14.51 8.48 8.25
N GLN A 44 14.32 8.17 9.54
CA GLN A 44 15.23 8.60 10.60
C GLN A 44 16.56 7.84 10.59
N LYS A 45 16.56 6.53 10.31
CA LYS A 45 17.75 5.67 10.41
C LYS A 45 18.54 5.59 9.12
N LEU A 46 17.86 5.56 7.96
CA LEU A 46 18.48 5.37 6.65
C LEU A 46 18.52 6.66 5.83
N GLY A 47 17.83 7.72 6.25
CA GLY A 47 17.79 9.00 5.53
C GLY A 47 17.01 8.95 4.21
N ILE A 48 16.28 7.86 3.96
CA ILE A 48 15.52 7.64 2.73
C ILE A 48 14.13 8.27 2.81
N PRO A 49 13.55 8.71 1.67
CA PRO A 49 12.17 9.15 1.64
C PRO A 49 11.22 8.00 1.98
N SER A 50 9.99 8.35 2.36
CA SER A 50 8.94 7.37 2.66
C SER A 50 8.64 6.54 1.40
N PRO A 51 8.75 5.19 1.44
CA PRO A 51 8.57 4.31 0.29
C PRO A 51 7.06 4.10 -0.01
N ASN A 52 6.42 5.16 -0.50
CA ASN A 52 4.96 5.18 -0.65
C ASN A 52 4.47 4.26 -1.79
N LEU A 53 5.26 4.05 -2.85
CA LEU A 53 4.89 3.15 -3.95
C LEU A 53 4.95 1.69 -3.50
N ALA A 54 5.96 1.34 -2.71
CA ALA A 54 6.07 0.01 -2.11
C ALA A 54 4.90 -0.28 -1.16
N ASP A 55 4.57 0.67 -0.28
CA ASP A 55 3.43 0.54 0.64
C ASP A 55 2.10 0.43 -0.11
N ALA A 56 1.90 1.21 -1.17
CA ALA A 56 0.69 1.13 -2.00
C ALA A 56 0.53 -0.25 -2.65
N LEU A 57 1.62 -0.79 -3.22
CA LEU A 57 1.61 -2.14 -3.78
C LEU A 57 1.30 -3.20 -2.71
N MET A 58 1.88 -3.07 -1.51
CA MET A 58 1.63 -3.99 -0.40
C MET A 58 0.16 -4.00 0.02
N MET A 59 -0.49 -2.84 0.09
CA MET A 59 -1.93 -2.75 0.39
C MET A 59 -2.78 -3.45 -0.67
N CYS A 60 -2.41 -3.35 -1.95
CA CYS A 60 -3.11 -4.05 -3.05
C CYS A 60 -2.99 -5.59 -2.96
N MET A 61 -2.05 -6.14 -2.18
CA MET A 61 -1.97 -7.58 -1.95
C MET A 61 -3.08 -8.08 -1.00
N HIS A 62 -3.68 -7.19 -0.21
CA HIS A 62 -4.80 -7.54 0.63
C HIS A 62 -6.13 -7.35 -0.12
N CYS A 63 -6.83 -8.46 -0.36
CA CYS A 63 -8.19 -8.45 -0.88
C CYS A 63 -9.13 -8.90 0.25
N PRO A 64 -9.73 -7.97 1.03
CA PRO A 64 -10.72 -8.32 2.04
C PRO A 64 -11.95 -8.93 1.35
N GLU A 65 -12.62 -9.88 2.02
CA GLU A 65 -13.85 -10.48 1.49
C GLU A 65 -14.86 -9.39 1.14
N SER A 66 -15.46 -9.51 -0.05
CA SER A 66 -16.31 -8.47 -0.62
C SER A 66 -17.41 -8.09 0.36
N ALA A 67 -17.41 -6.85 0.81
CA ALA A 67 -18.63 -6.24 1.33
C ALA A 67 -19.69 -6.43 0.23
N ALA A 68 -20.80 -7.07 0.59
CA ALA A 68 -21.98 -7.13 -0.26
C ALA A 68 -22.21 -5.73 -0.84
N GLN A 69 -22.48 -5.65 -2.15
CA GLN A 69 -22.88 -4.41 -2.81
C GLN A 69 -23.87 -3.70 -1.88
N PRO A 70 -23.53 -2.53 -1.30
CA PRO A 70 -24.45 -1.84 -0.43
C PRO A 70 -25.70 -1.56 -1.25
N ASP A 71 -26.81 -2.18 -0.85
CA ASP A 71 -28.09 -1.99 -1.51
C ASP A 71 -28.58 -0.57 -1.19
N TYR A 72 -28.29 0.36 -2.09
CA TYR A 72 -28.74 1.74 -2.00
C TYR A 72 -30.21 1.91 -2.42
N SER A 73 -30.94 0.84 -2.72
CA SER A 73 -32.36 0.93 -3.10
C SER A 73 -33.24 1.58 -2.04
N SER A 74 -32.83 1.56 -0.77
CA SER A 74 -33.54 2.21 0.35
C SER A 74 -33.00 3.60 0.72
N TYR A 75 -31.96 4.11 0.05
CA TYR A 75 -31.43 5.45 0.33
C TYR A 75 -32.31 6.52 -0.31
N SER A 76 -33.34 6.97 0.41
CA SER A 76 -34.03 8.23 0.10
C SER A 76 -33.15 9.39 0.59
N ILE A 77 -32.53 10.13 -0.33
CA ILE A 77 -31.92 11.43 -0.01
C ILE A 77 -33.06 12.45 0.05
N PRO A 78 -33.47 12.96 1.23
CA PRO A 78 -34.41 14.06 1.27
C PRO A 78 -33.70 15.31 0.75
N CYS A 79 -33.90 15.62 -0.54
CA CYS A 79 -33.58 16.93 -1.07
C CYS A 79 -34.47 17.94 -0.32
N GLY A 80 -33.89 18.66 0.63
CA GLY A 80 -34.57 19.73 1.36
C GLY A 80 -35.06 20.79 0.37
N VAL A 81 -36.37 20.84 0.16
CA VAL A 81 -37.06 22.00 -0.42
C VAL A 81 -37.56 22.80 0.77
N GLY A 82 -36.96 23.97 0.99
CA GLY A 82 -37.30 24.89 2.07
C GLY A 82 -36.41 26.10 2.05
#